data_AF-A0A7N2N5I3-F1
#
_entry.id   AF-A0A7N2N5I3-F1
#
_cell.length_a   1.000
_cell.length_b   1.000
_cell.length_c   1.000
_cell.angle_alpha   90.00
_cell.angle_beta   90.00
_cell.angle_gamma   90.00
#
_symmetry.space_group_name_H-M   'P 1'
#
loop_
_entity.id
_entity.type
_entity.pdbx_description
1 polymer ?
#
loop_
_entity_poly.entity_id
_entity_poly.type
_entity_poly.pdbx_seq_one_letter_code
_entity_poly.pdbx_strand_id
1 'polypeptide(L)'
;MIIVLDKTESNLLSCAMIVEKRKKENSDLSKAETVDEDIDLSELTPIFVAAWNGITEMVEKTHKDYPMAMYDVDNKYQKNIVLLTAEHKQPSVYKLLLSLKEEKIIKESVFCEVDNEGNSALHLAAKSTNFNWPVPGALSQMQ
;
A
#
# COMPACT_ATOMS: atom_id res chain seq x y z
N MET A 1 -37.38 -3.75 -12.04
CA MET A 1 -36.54 -2.66 -11.52
C MET A 1 -35.23 -3.30 -11.09
N ILE A 2 -34.23 -3.27 -11.98
CA ILE A 2 -32.93 -3.92 -11.76
C ILE A 2 -32.23 -3.09 -10.68
N ILE A 3 -31.97 -3.70 -9.52
CA ILE A 3 -31.13 -3.09 -8.50
C ILE A 3 -29.73 -3.04 -9.13
N VAL A 4 -29.38 -1.88 -9.67
CA VAL A 4 -27.99 -1.53 -9.92
C VAL A 4 -27.40 -1.39 -8.51
N LEU A 5 -26.96 -2.51 -7.93
CA LEU A 5 -26.02 -2.43 -6.82
C LEU A 5 -24.80 -1.77 -7.42
N ASP A 6 -24.63 -0.50 -7.09
CA ASP A 6 -23.52 0.33 -7.51
C ASP A 6 -22.25 -0.49 -7.27
N LYS A 7 -21.46 -0.69 -8.34
CA LYS A 7 -20.27 -1.57 -8.32
C LYS A 7 -19.36 -1.24 -7.13
N THR A 8 -19.38 0.04 -6.73
CA THR A 8 -18.69 0.62 -5.59
C THR A 8 -19.14 0.03 -4.25
N GLU A 9 -20.44 -0.15 -3.99
CA GLU A 9 -20.96 -0.70 -2.73
C GLU A 9 -20.59 -2.17 -2.52
N SER A 10 -20.60 -2.95 -3.61
CA SER A 10 -20.18 -4.36 -3.57
C SER A 10 -18.69 -4.52 -3.25
N ASN A 11 -17.86 -3.61 -3.77
CA ASN A 11 -16.42 -3.58 -3.51
C ASN A 11 -16.11 -3.10 -2.08
N LEU A 12 -16.80 -2.05 -1.61
CA LEU A 12 -16.67 -1.55 -0.23
C LEU A 12 -17.08 -2.62 0.80
N LEU A 13 -18.14 -3.39 0.54
CA LEU A 13 -18.53 -4.55 1.36
C LEU A 13 -17.46 -5.64 1.37
N SER A 14 -16.82 -5.92 0.22
CA SER A 14 -15.72 -6.88 0.14
C SER A 14 -14.52 -6.43 0.96
N CYS A 15 -14.14 -5.15 0.85
CA CYS A 15 -13.06 -4.54 1.60
C CYS A 15 -13.33 -4.53 3.12
N ALA A 16 -14.54 -4.14 3.54
CA ALA A 16 -14.96 -4.16 4.94
C ALA A 16 -14.89 -5.57 5.54
N MET A 17 -15.32 -6.61 4.79
CA MET A 17 -15.21 -7.99 5.25
C MET A 17 -13.76 -8.49 5.38
N ILE A 18 -12.84 -8.04 4.53
CA ILE A 18 -11.42 -8.41 4.60
C ILE A 18 -10.77 -7.78 5.85
N VAL A 19 -11.04 -6.50 6.10
CA VAL A 19 -10.51 -5.77 7.26
C VAL A 19 -11.04 -6.38 8.57
N GLU A 20 -12.33 -6.68 8.65
CA GLU A 20 -12.93 -7.31 9.85
C GLU A 20 -12.39 -8.72 10.13
N LYS A 21 -12.09 -9.51 9.08
CA LYS A 21 -11.44 -10.82 9.25
C LYS A 21 -10.04 -10.69 9.87
N ARG A 22 -9.20 -9.78 9.36
CA ARG A 22 -7.83 -9.55 9.85
C ARG A 22 -7.80 -8.98 11.27
N LYS A 23 -8.77 -8.12 11.63
CA LYS A 23 -8.88 -7.53 12.97
C LYS A 23 -9.10 -8.57 14.08
N LYS A 24 -9.74 -9.69 13.74
CA LYS A 24 -9.99 -10.80 14.67
C LYS A 24 -8.75 -11.65 14.94
N GLU A 25 -7.74 -11.59 14.06
CA GLU A 25 -6.50 -12.38 14.15
C GLU A 25 -5.39 -11.65 14.93
N ASN A 26 -5.55 -10.35 15.21
CA ASN A 26 -4.42 -9.46 15.55
C ASN A 26 -4.58 -8.71 16.89
N SER A 27 -5.41 -9.22 17.81
CA SER A 27 -5.76 -8.49 19.05
C SER A 27 -4.65 -8.41 20.11
N ASP A 28 -3.52 -9.09 19.90
CA ASP A 28 -2.42 -9.11 20.85
C ASP A 28 -1.13 -8.63 20.15
N LEU A 29 -0.77 -7.37 20.38
CA LEU A 29 0.58 -6.75 20.36
C LEU A 29 0.50 -5.32 19.80
N SER A 30 0.61 -4.33 20.70
CA SER A 30 0.95 -2.96 20.32
C SER A 30 2.14 -2.49 21.15
N LYS A 31 3.24 -2.17 20.46
CA LYS A 31 4.17 -1.11 20.84
C LYS A 31 4.83 -0.60 19.56
N ALA A 32 4.53 0.66 19.26
CA ALA A 32 5.16 1.40 18.18
C ALA A 32 6.57 1.82 18.63
N GLU A 33 7.58 1.33 17.93
CA GLU A 33 8.94 1.86 17.98
C GLU A 33 9.32 2.34 16.58
N THR A 34 9.73 3.60 16.50
CA THR A 34 10.32 4.19 15.30
C THR A 34 11.73 3.66 15.17
N VAL A 35 11.97 2.80 14.20
CA VAL A 35 13.30 2.30 13.87
C VAL A 35 13.66 2.89 12.51
N ASP A 36 14.80 3.57 12.41
CA ASP A 36 15.46 3.76 11.12
C ASP A 36 15.73 2.35 10.57
N GLU A 37 14.91 1.93 9.61
CA GLU A 37 14.95 0.57 9.10
C GLU A 37 16.21 0.38 8.25
N ASP A 38 17.21 -0.26 8.83
CA ASP A 38 18.11 -1.12 8.06
C ASP A 38 17.23 -2.18 7.39
N ILE A 39 16.83 -1.90 6.14
CA ILE A 39 15.97 -2.79 5.35
C ILE A 39 16.80 -4.04 5.07
N ASP A 40 16.42 -5.15 5.69
CA ASP A 40 16.97 -6.44 5.31
C ASP A 40 16.39 -6.85 3.94
N LEU A 41 17.09 -6.45 2.88
CA LEU A 41 16.76 -6.77 1.49
C LEU A 41 16.73 -8.28 1.21
N SER A 42 17.26 -9.12 2.12
CA SER A 42 17.30 -10.58 1.92
C SER A 42 15.94 -11.25 2.02
N GLU A 43 14.96 -10.61 2.66
CA GLU A 43 13.59 -11.12 2.79
C GLU A 43 12.61 -10.53 1.78
N LEU A 44 13.01 -9.45 1.06
CA LEU A 44 12.14 -8.78 0.10
C LEU A 44 12.22 -9.42 -1.28
N THR A 45 11.06 -9.77 -1.83
CA THR A 45 10.97 -10.20 -3.24
C THR A 45 11.37 -9.07 -4.19
N PRO A 46 11.91 -9.40 -5.38
CA PRO A 46 12.38 -8.39 -6.35
C PRO A 46 11.32 -7.34 -6.72
N ILE A 47 10.03 -7.70 -6.68
CA ILE A 47 8.92 -6.80 -6.94
C ILE A 47 8.79 -5.70 -5.88
N PHE A 48 9.03 -6.03 -4.61
CA PHE A 48 8.99 -5.06 -3.51
C PHE A 48 10.17 -4.11 -3.59
N VAL A 49 11.37 -4.62 -3.89
CA VAL A 49 12.55 -3.76 -4.11
C VAL A 49 12.31 -2.79 -5.27
N ALA A 50 11.69 -3.26 -6.36
CA ALA A 50 11.32 -2.39 -7.47
C ALA A 50 10.29 -1.32 -7.07
N ALA A 51 9.23 -1.72 -6.34
CA ALA A 51 8.19 -0.81 -5.87
C ALA A 51 8.73 0.24 -4.89
N TRP A 52 9.59 -0.17 -3.95
CA TRP A 52 10.29 0.70 -3.00
C TRP A 52 11.08 1.80 -3.71
N ASN A 53 11.85 1.42 -4.73
CA ASN A 53 12.69 2.32 -5.51
C ASN A 53 11.91 3.08 -6.62
N GLY A 54 10.64 2.76 -6.84
CA GLY A 54 9.83 3.40 -7.88
C GLY A 54 10.12 2.94 -9.32
N ILE A 55 10.73 1.76 -9.51
CA ILE A 55 11.13 1.25 -10.83
C ILE A 55 9.96 0.51 -11.49
N THR A 56 9.16 1.25 -12.26
CA THR A 56 7.93 0.75 -12.90
C THR A 56 8.17 -0.41 -13.86
N GLU A 57 9.25 -0.37 -14.64
CA GLU A 57 9.59 -1.36 -15.66
C GLU A 57 9.84 -2.73 -15.05
N MET A 58 10.44 -2.76 -13.86
CA MET A 58 10.68 -4.00 -13.12
C MET A 58 9.39 -4.55 -12.55
N VAL A 59 8.45 -3.70 -12.12
CA VAL A 59 7.12 -4.11 -11.65
C VAL A 59 6.31 -4.70 -12.81
N GLU A 60 6.29 -4.04 -13.97
CA GLU A 60 5.62 -4.55 -15.18
C GLU A 60 6.20 -5.88 -15.65
N LYS A 61 7.53 -5.96 -15.72
CA LYS A 61 8.21 -7.18 -16.14
C LYS A 61 7.95 -8.33 -15.17
N THR A 62 8.01 -8.06 -13.86
CA THR A 62 7.71 -9.08 -12.85
C THR A 62 6.25 -9.52 -12.93
N HIS A 63 5.32 -8.59 -13.16
CA HIS A 63 3.92 -8.96 -13.37
C HIS A 63 3.74 -9.89 -14.59
N LYS A 64 4.43 -9.58 -15.70
CA LYS A 64 4.36 -10.39 -16.93
C LYS A 64 4.94 -11.79 -16.76
N ASP A 65 6.09 -11.90 -16.11
CA ASP A 65 6.81 -13.16 -15.95
C ASP A 65 6.24 -13.99 -14.77
N TYR A 66 5.83 -13.31 -13.70
CA TYR A 66 5.37 -13.90 -12.43
C TYR A 66 4.12 -13.16 -11.91
N PRO A 67 2.93 -13.38 -12.50
CA PRO A 67 1.72 -12.64 -12.14
C PRO A 67 1.28 -12.82 -10.68
N MET A 68 1.69 -13.93 -10.05
CA MET A 68 1.39 -14.18 -8.63
C MET A 68 2.18 -13.28 -7.67
N ALA A 69 3.34 -12.75 -8.10
CA ALA A 69 4.21 -11.92 -7.25
C ALA A 69 3.52 -10.62 -6.80
N MET A 70 2.48 -10.16 -7.50
CA MET A 70 1.69 -8.97 -7.09
C MET A 70 0.85 -9.20 -5.84
N TYR A 71 0.58 -10.45 -5.48
CA TYR A 71 -0.21 -10.84 -4.32
C TYR A 71 0.65 -11.33 -3.16
N ASP A 72 1.98 -11.28 -3.32
CA ASP A 72 2.89 -11.55 -2.23
C ASP A 72 2.74 -10.47 -1.15
N VAL A 73 3.10 -10.83 0.07
CA VAL A 73 3.14 -9.93 1.23
C VAL A 73 4.53 -9.97 1.83
N ASP A 74 5.00 -8.84 2.30
CA ASP A 74 6.25 -8.76 3.05
C ASP A 74 6.12 -9.58 4.36
N ASN A 75 7.13 -10.39 4.67
CA ASN A 75 7.11 -11.26 5.84
C ASN A 75 7.15 -10.46 7.14
N LYS A 76 7.86 -9.33 7.15
CA LYS A 76 8.11 -8.54 8.36
C LYS A 76 6.88 -7.73 8.78
N TYR A 77 6.30 -6.98 7.85
CA TYR A 77 5.17 -6.08 8.16
C TYR A 77 3.84 -6.49 7.55
N GLN A 78 3.78 -7.63 6.83
CA GLN A 78 2.58 -8.08 6.12
C GLN A 78 2.06 -7.01 5.15
N LYS A 79 2.96 -6.22 4.56
CA LYS A 79 2.64 -5.17 3.59
C LYS A 79 2.59 -5.76 2.19
N ASN A 80 1.53 -5.46 1.47
CA ASN A 80 1.48 -5.74 0.04
C ASN A 80 2.16 -4.63 -0.78
N ILE A 81 2.22 -4.82 -2.10
CA ILE A 81 2.88 -3.86 -3.00
C ILE A 81 2.23 -2.48 -2.98
N VAL A 82 0.91 -2.39 -2.80
CA VAL A 82 0.15 -1.13 -2.74
C VAL A 82 0.51 -0.35 -1.48
N LEU A 83 0.53 -1.02 -0.33
CA LEU A 83 0.90 -0.47 0.97
C LEU A 83 2.34 0.04 0.95
N LEU A 84 3.27 -0.77 0.43
CA LEU A 84 4.69 -0.41 0.33
C LEU A 84 4.90 0.80 -0.59
N THR A 85 4.21 0.83 -1.74
CA THR A 85 4.27 1.94 -2.70
C THR A 85 3.75 3.25 -2.08
N ALA A 86 2.67 3.17 -1.29
CA ALA A 86 2.07 4.32 -0.62
C ALA A 86 2.98 4.89 0.48
N GLU A 87 3.58 4.03 1.29
CA GLU A 87 4.54 4.39 2.33
C GLU A 87 5.76 5.14 1.76
N HIS A 88 6.32 4.60 0.67
CA HIS A 88 7.50 5.16 -0.01
C HIS A 88 7.17 6.33 -0.93
N LYS A 89 5.88 6.69 -1.06
CA LYS A 89 5.38 7.76 -1.94
C LYS A 89 5.90 7.62 -3.36
N GLN A 90 5.70 6.46 -3.94
CA GLN A 90 6.08 6.18 -5.32
C GLN A 90 4.86 6.30 -6.24
N PRO A 91 4.45 7.53 -6.67
CA PRO A 91 3.23 7.74 -7.43
C PRO A 91 3.26 7.09 -8.80
N SER A 92 4.43 6.95 -9.43
CA SER A 92 4.57 6.31 -10.74
C SER A 92 4.16 4.84 -10.69
N VAL A 93 4.65 4.11 -9.68
CA VAL A 93 4.27 2.71 -9.45
C VAL A 93 2.81 2.62 -9.01
N TYR A 94 2.33 3.53 -8.17
CA TYR A 94 0.92 3.53 -7.76
C TYR A 94 -0.04 3.71 -8.95
N LYS A 95 0.29 4.60 -9.88
CA LYS A 95 -0.49 4.80 -11.12
C LYS A 95 -0.50 3.54 -11.98
N LEU A 96 0.66 2.88 -12.13
CA LEU A 96 0.74 1.60 -12.84
C LEU A 96 -0.21 0.56 -12.20
N LEU A 97 -0.19 0.43 -10.87
CA LEU A 97 -1.08 -0.49 -10.16
C LEU A 97 -2.57 -0.15 -10.41
N LEU A 98 -2.93 1.14 -10.45
CA LEU A 98 -4.29 1.55 -10.80
C LEU A 98 -4.67 1.18 -12.23
N SER A 99 -3.79 1.36 -13.22
CA SER A 99 -4.05 0.94 -14.60
C SER A 99 -4.26 -0.59 -14.68
N LEU A 100 -3.44 -1.38 -13.99
CA LEU A 100 -3.61 -2.84 -13.91
C LEU A 100 -4.94 -3.24 -13.22
N LYS A 101 -5.41 -2.45 -12.25
CA LYS A 101 -6.72 -2.63 -11.62
C LYS A 101 -7.86 -2.36 -12.60
N GLU A 102 -7.78 -1.26 -13.36
CA GLU A 102 -8.79 -0.89 -14.37
C GLU A 102 -8.91 -1.96 -15.47
N GLU A 103 -7.79 -2.55 -15.86
CA GLU A 103 -7.72 -3.67 -16.80
C GLU A 103 -8.18 -5.01 -16.20
N LYS A 104 -8.53 -5.05 -14.90
CA LYS A 104 -8.94 -6.25 -14.15
C LYS A 104 -7.89 -7.35 -14.10
N ILE A 105 -6.63 -6.98 -14.27
CA ILE A 105 -5.48 -7.87 -14.15
C ILE A 105 -5.24 -8.19 -12.68
N ILE A 106 -5.32 -7.17 -11.82
CA ILE A 106 -5.26 -7.32 -10.37
C ILE A 106 -6.61 -7.15 -9.70
N LYS A 107 -6.80 -7.89 -8.61
CA LYS A 107 -8.01 -7.77 -7.79
C LYS A 107 -8.03 -6.45 -7.03
N GLU A 108 -9.19 -5.84 -6.98
CA GLU A 108 -9.43 -4.64 -6.18
C GLU A 108 -9.21 -4.86 -4.68
N SER A 109 -9.38 -6.10 -4.19
CA SER A 109 -9.14 -6.46 -2.80
C SER A 109 -7.75 -6.08 -2.31
N VAL A 110 -6.73 -6.11 -3.19
CA VAL A 110 -5.33 -5.77 -2.85
C VAL A 110 -5.21 -4.31 -2.37
N PHE A 111 -6.05 -3.40 -2.87
CA PHE A 111 -6.04 -1.99 -2.44
C PHE A 111 -6.71 -1.77 -1.08
N CYS A 112 -7.42 -2.77 -0.59
CA CYS A 112 -8.17 -2.71 0.67
C CYS A 112 -7.51 -3.50 1.80
N GLU A 113 -6.39 -4.16 1.52
CA GLU A 113 -5.62 -4.83 2.55
C GLU A 113 -4.96 -3.82 3.47
N VAL A 114 -4.65 -4.28 4.67
CA VAL A 114 -4.01 -3.52 5.75
C VAL A 114 -2.78 -4.28 6.20
N ASP A 115 -1.81 -3.56 6.74
CA ASP A 115 -0.62 -4.17 7.34
C ASP A 115 -0.95 -4.88 8.67
N ASN A 116 0.09 -5.42 9.31
CA ASN A 116 -0.01 -6.04 10.64
C ASN A 116 -0.45 -5.08 11.76
N GLU A 117 -0.41 -3.76 11.59
CA GLU A 117 -0.90 -2.78 12.54
C GLU A 117 -2.33 -2.33 12.22
N GLY A 118 -2.90 -2.79 11.10
CA GLY A 118 -4.20 -2.33 10.61
C GLY A 118 -4.14 -1.00 9.85
N ASN A 119 -2.96 -0.52 9.49
CA ASN A 119 -2.80 0.67 8.66
C ASN A 119 -3.16 0.34 7.21
N SER A 120 -4.04 1.16 6.64
CA SER A 120 -4.31 1.13 5.19
C SER A 120 -3.28 1.94 4.40
N ALA A 121 -3.30 1.82 3.07
CA ALA A 121 -2.41 2.59 2.18
C ALA A 121 -2.47 4.10 2.46
N LEU A 122 -3.66 4.60 2.80
CA LEU A 122 -3.87 6.00 3.14
C LEU A 122 -3.18 6.39 4.46
N HIS A 123 -3.23 5.53 5.48
CA HIS A 123 -2.54 5.75 6.75
C HIS A 123 -1.02 5.81 6.53
N LEU A 124 -0.47 4.86 5.76
CA LEU A 124 0.95 4.80 5.45
C LEU A 124 1.42 6.01 4.62
N ALA A 125 0.63 6.44 3.63
CA ALA A 125 0.95 7.64 2.84
C ALA A 125 1.03 8.90 3.71
N ALA A 126 0.18 9.00 4.74
CA ALA A 126 0.15 10.13 5.67
C ALA A 126 1.21 10.05 6.78
N LYS A 127 1.68 8.85 7.14
CA LYS A 127 2.63 8.61 8.25
C LYS A 127 3.99 9.28 8.05
N SER A 128 4.39 9.55 6.81
CA SER A 128 5.69 10.15 6.54
C SER A 128 5.85 11.54 7.15
N THR A 129 6.65 11.61 8.21
CA THR A 129 6.96 12.82 8.97
C THR A 129 7.96 13.75 8.28
N ASN A 130 8.60 13.33 7.19
CA ASN A 130 9.62 14.12 6.47
C ASN A 130 9.03 15.09 5.43
N PHE A 131 7.87 15.67 5.70
CA PHE A 131 7.40 16.82 4.93
C PHE A 131 8.13 18.07 5.44
N ASN A 132 9.25 18.41 4.82
CA ASN A 132 9.76 19.78 4.87
C ASN A 132 8.86 20.63 3.96
N TRP A 133 7.63 20.91 4.39
CA TRP A 133 6.79 21.89 3.72
C TRP A 133 7.44 23.26 3.98
N PRO A 134 8.05 23.94 2.98
CA PRO A 134 8.39 25.33 3.18
C PRO A 134 7.05 26.01 3.39
N VAL A 135 6.73 26.46 4.61
CA VAL A 135 5.51 27.21 4.87
C VAL A 135 5.53 28.42 3.91
N PRO A 136 4.69 28.45 2.85
CA PRO A 136 4.75 29.52 1.89
C PRO A 136 4.09 30.73 2.53
N GLY A 137 4.89 31.73 2.87
CA GLY A 137 4.39 33.06 3.22
C GLY A 137 4.62 33.50 4.66
N ALA A 138 3.90 34.56 5.01
CA ALA A 138 4.13 35.46 6.16
C ALA A 138 4.25 34.80 7.55
N LEU A 139 3.87 33.54 7.70
CA LEU A 139 4.05 32.74 8.92
C LEU A 139 5.52 32.57 9.33
N SER A 140 6.48 32.65 8.40
CA SER A 140 7.92 32.59 8.71
C SER A 140 8.51 33.93 9.18
N GLN A 141 7.79 35.05 9.05
CA GLN A 141 8.31 36.40 9.31
C GLN A 141 7.86 36.99 10.66
N MET A 142 7.19 36.20 11.50
CA MET A 142 6.80 36.58 12.86
C MET A 142 7.75 35.91 13.87
N GLN A 143 9.03 36.26 13.81
CA GLN A 143 9.99 35.98 14.88
C GLN A 143 10.54 37.31 15.42
#